data_AF-A0A7V9LQM2-F1
#
_entry.id   AF-A0A7V9LQM2-F1
#
_cell.length_a   1.000
_cell.length_b   1.000
_cell.length_c   1.000
_cell.angle_alpha   90.00
_cell.angle_beta   90.00
_cell.angle_gamma   90.00
#
_symmetry.space_group_name_H-M   'P 1'
#
loop_
_entity.id
_entity.type
_entity.pdbx_description
1 polymer ?
#
loop_
_entity_poly.entity_id
_entity_poly.type
_entity_poly.pdbx_seq_one_letter_code
_entity_poly.pdbx_strand_id
1 'polypeptide(L)'
;MRFLNDMGPTTDLTYNDVFMVPARSDVTSRFDVDLATPDGVGTTIPIAVANMTAVSGRRMAETIARRGGVACIPQDIPVEVVARAVRQVKDAHPVYETPISVTPDTTVGEALALIPKRTHGAVLVVTDGKPLGVMTERDGTGVDRFAQVHEVMTTDMLSLEAGTGAPAMFDALCRQHVDMAPVVDGDALLGVVTRTGALRSTIYTPALDADGRLLVGAAVGINGDVGGKAAELLQIGADLLVVDTAHGHQDKMLDILPLVRALRDEHASATGRHVPVVAGNVVSAQGTHDLLDAGADIVKVGVGPGAMCTTRMMTGVGRPQFSA
;
A
#
# COMPACT_ATOMS: atom_id res chain seq x y z
N MET A 1 -2.73 25.06 -12.42
CA MET A 1 -1.49 25.65 -11.88
C MET A 1 -1.39 27.11 -12.31
N ARG A 2 -0.80 27.99 -11.49
CA ARG A 2 -0.65 29.42 -11.80
C ARG A 2 0.84 29.78 -11.86
N PHE A 3 1.28 30.27 -13.01
CA PHE A 3 2.60 30.86 -13.17
C PHE A 3 2.57 32.34 -12.77
N LEU A 4 3.72 32.89 -12.37
CA LEU A 4 3.83 34.31 -12.07
C LEU A 4 3.60 35.16 -13.33
N ASN A 5 3.08 36.36 -13.13
CA ASN A 5 2.86 37.37 -14.17
C ASN A 5 1.98 36.88 -15.33
N ASP A 6 1.09 35.91 -15.07
CA ASP A 6 0.20 35.29 -16.04
C ASP A 6 0.91 34.75 -17.29
N MET A 7 2.19 34.36 -17.14
CA MET A 7 2.97 33.77 -18.23
C MET A 7 2.57 32.31 -18.46
N GLY A 8 2.26 31.95 -19.70
CA GLY A 8 2.20 30.55 -20.12
C GLY A 8 3.59 30.07 -20.55
N PRO A 9 4.07 28.90 -20.10
CA PRO A 9 5.32 28.36 -20.62
C PRO A 9 5.18 28.06 -22.13
N THR A 10 6.21 28.41 -22.90
CA THR A 10 6.25 28.17 -24.36
C THR A 10 6.75 26.77 -24.72
N THR A 11 7.23 26.01 -23.73
CA THR A 11 7.74 24.64 -23.85
C THR A 11 7.21 23.79 -22.71
N ASP A 12 7.20 22.47 -22.90
CA ASP A 12 6.85 21.56 -21.81
C ASP A 12 7.96 21.50 -20.74
N LEU A 13 7.55 21.30 -19.48
CA LEU A 13 8.39 21.34 -18.29
C LEU A 13 8.31 20.02 -17.51
N THR A 14 9.39 19.67 -16.83
CA THR A 14 9.44 18.63 -15.80
C THR A 14 9.61 19.24 -14.41
N TYR A 15 9.60 18.42 -13.36
CA TYR A 15 9.64 18.88 -11.97
C TYR A 15 10.86 19.75 -11.62
N ASN A 16 12.01 19.46 -12.24
CA ASN A 16 13.25 20.18 -11.98
C ASN A 16 13.34 21.54 -12.70
N ASP A 17 12.39 21.86 -13.58
CA ASP A 17 12.39 23.12 -14.34
C ASP A 17 11.67 24.25 -13.59
N VAL A 18 11.04 23.95 -12.45
CA VAL A 18 10.18 24.89 -11.72
C VAL A 18 10.48 24.93 -10.24
N PHE A 19 10.16 26.05 -9.61
CA PHE A 19 10.16 26.22 -8.16
C PHE A 19 8.79 26.70 -7.69
N MET A 20 8.38 26.28 -6.50
CA MET A 20 7.21 26.87 -5.82
C MET A 20 7.60 28.22 -5.22
N VAL A 21 6.88 29.26 -5.60
CA VAL A 21 7.09 30.62 -5.07
C VAL A 21 6.38 30.73 -3.72
N PRO A 22 7.08 31.09 -2.62
CA PRO A 22 6.44 31.31 -1.33
C PRO A 22 5.37 32.40 -1.43
N ALA A 23 4.21 32.11 -0.83
CA ALA A 23 3.08 33.05 -0.74
C ALA A 23 2.66 33.22 0.72
N ARG A 24 1.86 34.26 0.99
CA ARG A 24 1.28 34.47 2.32
C ARG A 24 0.43 33.26 2.71
N SER A 25 0.66 32.72 3.91
CA SER A 25 -0.08 31.62 4.51
C SER A 25 -0.48 32.00 5.93
N ASP A 26 -1.68 31.59 6.34
CA ASP A 26 -2.20 31.68 7.70
C ASP A 26 -2.11 30.35 8.47
N VAL A 27 -1.54 29.30 7.85
CA VAL A 27 -1.30 28.00 8.48
C VAL A 27 -0.29 28.13 9.62
N THR A 28 -0.73 27.79 10.84
CA THR A 28 0.07 27.91 12.07
C THR A 28 0.97 26.70 12.32
N SER A 29 0.47 25.50 12.03
CA SER A 29 1.18 24.24 12.21
C SER A 29 1.03 23.36 10.98
N ARG A 30 2.09 22.60 10.66
CA ARG A 30 2.02 21.57 9.60
C ARG A 30 0.98 20.48 9.89
N PHE A 31 0.60 20.30 11.15
CA PHE A 31 -0.43 19.33 11.56
C PHE A 31 -1.85 19.81 11.27
N ASP A 32 -2.03 21.09 10.93
CA ASP A 32 -3.34 21.67 10.60
C ASP A 32 -3.70 21.43 9.11
N VAL A 33 -2.78 20.86 8.33
CA VAL A 33 -2.96 20.61 6.90
C VAL A 33 -3.61 19.24 6.69
N ASP A 34 -4.79 19.23 6.09
CA ASP A 34 -5.43 18.00 5.63
C ASP A 34 -4.77 17.51 4.34
N LEU A 35 -4.35 16.24 4.36
CA LEU A 35 -3.69 15.55 3.26
C LEU A 35 -4.59 14.49 2.62
N ALA A 36 -5.84 14.34 3.08
CA ALA A 36 -6.78 13.40 2.51
C ALA A 36 -7.07 13.71 1.04
N THR A 37 -7.25 12.66 0.23
CA THR A 37 -7.55 12.81 -1.19
C THR A 37 -9.07 12.79 -1.41
N PRO A 38 -9.65 13.79 -2.09
CA PRO A 38 -11.09 13.82 -2.37
C PRO A 38 -11.45 13.06 -3.65
N ASP A 39 -10.82 11.90 -3.88
CA ASP A 39 -10.96 11.07 -5.10
C ASP A 39 -11.83 9.83 -4.90
N GLY A 40 -12.39 9.65 -3.71
CA GLY A 40 -13.26 8.52 -3.37
C GLY A 40 -12.52 7.23 -3.04
N VAL A 41 -11.19 7.19 -3.09
CA VAL A 41 -10.40 6.00 -2.72
C VAL A 41 -10.38 5.79 -1.20
N GLY A 42 -10.45 6.88 -0.42
CA GLY A 42 -10.41 6.83 1.04
C GLY A 42 -9.01 6.94 1.65
N THR A 43 -8.02 7.38 0.87
CA THR A 43 -6.66 7.66 1.37
C THR A 43 -6.60 8.97 2.17
N THR A 44 -5.84 8.94 3.27
CA THR A 44 -5.65 10.08 4.19
C THR A 44 -4.35 10.84 3.93
N ILE A 45 -3.51 10.32 3.01
CA ILE A 45 -2.34 11.00 2.44
C ILE A 45 -2.30 10.79 0.92
N PRO A 46 -1.71 11.70 0.13
CA PRO A 46 -1.69 11.62 -1.32
C PRO A 46 -0.58 10.70 -1.85
N ILE A 47 -0.50 9.47 -1.33
CA ILE A 47 0.53 8.49 -1.68
C ILE A 47 -0.11 7.20 -2.19
N ALA A 48 0.03 6.96 -3.49
CA ALA A 48 -0.29 5.70 -4.14
C ALA A 48 1.00 4.97 -4.54
N VAL A 49 1.13 3.70 -4.15
CA VAL A 49 2.29 2.88 -4.48
C VAL A 49 2.07 2.21 -5.84
N ALA A 50 3.08 2.33 -6.70
CA ALA A 50 3.06 1.82 -8.07
C ALA A 50 2.76 0.31 -8.14
N ASN A 51 1.93 -0.08 -9.11
CA ASN A 51 1.50 -1.46 -9.40
C ASN A 51 2.57 -2.28 -10.12
N MET A 52 3.78 -2.33 -9.56
CA MET A 52 4.93 -3.06 -10.10
C MET A 52 5.31 -4.22 -9.18
N THR A 53 5.66 -5.38 -9.75
CA THR A 53 5.98 -6.63 -9.01
C THR A 53 7.14 -6.48 -8.03
N ALA A 54 8.09 -5.58 -8.30
CA ALA A 54 9.20 -5.27 -7.41
C ALA A 54 8.86 -4.26 -6.28
N VAL A 55 7.67 -3.66 -6.31
CA VAL A 55 7.28 -2.56 -5.41
C VAL A 55 6.05 -2.93 -4.58
N SER A 56 4.97 -3.32 -5.27
CA SER A 56 3.69 -3.61 -4.64
C SER A 56 3.48 -5.11 -4.48
N GLY A 57 3.40 -5.50 -3.22
CA GLY A 57 2.90 -6.80 -2.79
C GLY A 57 2.24 -6.64 -1.43
N ARG A 58 1.81 -7.75 -0.85
CA ARG A 58 1.10 -7.75 0.44
C ARG A 58 1.75 -6.87 1.52
N ARG A 59 3.05 -7.01 1.74
CA ARG A 59 3.74 -6.25 2.81
C ARG A 59 3.67 -4.76 2.59
N MET A 60 3.84 -4.32 1.34
CA MET A 60 3.76 -2.92 0.97
C MET A 60 2.34 -2.39 1.15
N ALA A 61 1.33 -3.13 0.67
CA ALA A 61 -0.08 -2.78 0.84
C ALA A 61 -0.47 -2.61 2.31
N GLU A 62 -0.16 -3.60 3.14
CA GLU A 62 -0.37 -3.53 4.58
C GLU A 62 0.39 -2.37 5.24
N THR A 63 1.58 -2.01 4.76
CA THR A 63 2.40 -0.96 5.37
C THR A 63 1.89 0.42 5.00
N ILE A 64 1.62 0.66 3.71
CA ILE A 64 1.18 1.97 3.25
C ILE A 64 -0.25 2.28 3.69
N ALA A 65 -1.14 1.30 3.71
CA ALA A 65 -2.51 1.48 4.16
C ALA A 65 -2.56 1.90 5.63
N ARG A 66 -1.72 1.32 6.51
CA ARG A 66 -1.59 1.79 7.91
C ARG A 66 -1.07 3.22 8.04
N ARG A 67 -0.45 3.77 6.99
CA ARG A 67 0.06 5.14 6.94
C ARG A 67 -0.83 6.08 6.13
N GLY A 68 -1.97 5.60 5.65
CA GLY A 68 -2.96 6.42 4.98
C GLY A 68 -2.92 6.42 3.45
N GLY A 69 -1.97 5.70 2.84
CA GLY A 69 -1.90 5.57 1.38
C GLY A 69 -2.50 4.26 0.88
N VAL A 70 -2.31 3.95 -0.40
CA VAL A 70 -2.80 2.72 -1.01
C VAL A 70 -1.72 2.08 -1.86
N ALA A 71 -1.68 0.74 -1.92
CA ALA A 71 -0.87 0.02 -2.90
C ALA A 71 -1.78 -0.74 -3.86
N CYS A 72 -1.35 -0.84 -5.10
CA CYS A 72 -2.06 -1.58 -6.13
C CYS A 72 -1.27 -2.85 -6.50
N ILE A 73 -1.91 -4.01 -6.38
CA ILE A 73 -1.30 -5.28 -6.79
C ILE A 73 -1.16 -5.32 -8.32
N PRO A 74 0.00 -5.72 -8.87
CA PRO A 74 0.25 -5.79 -10.31
C PRO A 74 -0.69 -6.72 -11.09
N GLN A 75 -0.87 -6.44 -12.39
CA GLN A 75 -1.79 -7.17 -13.29
C GLN A 75 -1.25 -8.52 -13.81
N ASP A 76 0.07 -8.76 -13.69
CA ASP A 76 0.79 -9.95 -14.15
C ASP A 76 0.79 -11.09 -13.11
N ILE A 77 0.14 -10.88 -11.97
CA ILE A 77 0.04 -11.86 -10.89
C ILE A 77 -1.21 -12.73 -11.12
N PRO A 78 -1.11 -14.06 -11.01
CA PRO A 78 -2.27 -14.94 -11.07
C PRO A 78 -3.34 -14.57 -10.04
N VAL A 79 -4.60 -14.63 -10.43
CA VAL A 79 -5.71 -14.08 -9.65
C VAL A 79 -5.88 -14.77 -8.30
N GLU A 80 -5.59 -16.06 -8.19
CA GLU A 80 -5.59 -16.81 -6.95
C GLU A 80 -4.53 -16.31 -5.96
N VAL A 81 -3.39 -15.83 -6.47
CA VAL A 81 -2.34 -15.22 -5.66
C VAL A 81 -2.77 -13.83 -5.21
N VAL A 82 -3.43 -13.06 -6.09
CA VAL A 82 -4.03 -11.76 -5.74
C VAL A 82 -5.10 -11.94 -4.66
N ALA A 83 -5.98 -12.93 -4.80
CA ALA A 83 -7.05 -13.24 -3.83
C ALA A 83 -6.49 -13.50 -2.43
N ARG A 84 -5.44 -14.32 -2.34
CA ARG A 84 -4.75 -14.58 -1.08
C ARG A 84 -4.08 -13.33 -0.52
N ALA A 85 -3.45 -12.52 -1.37
CA ALA A 85 -2.80 -11.29 -0.94
C ALA A 85 -3.81 -10.26 -0.41
N VAL A 86 -4.91 -10.03 -1.13
CA VAL A 86 -6.00 -9.13 -0.71
C VAL A 86 -6.59 -9.60 0.61
N ARG A 87 -6.96 -10.88 0.73
CA ARG A 87 -7.48 -11.44 1.98
C ARG A 87 -6.54 -11.19 3.16
N GLN A 88 -5.25 -11.47 3.00
CA GLN A 88 -4.26 -11.24 4.06
C GLN A 88 -4.09 -9.75 4.41
N VAL A 89 -4.25 -8.83 3.46
CA VAL A 89 -4.26 -7.38 3.75
C VAL A 89 -5.53 -7.01 4.54
N LYS A 90 -6.68 -7.56 4.14
CA LYS A 90 -7.98 -7.33 4.77
C LYS A 90 -8.07 -7.89 6.19
N ASP A 91 -7.42 -9.00 6.45
CA ASP A 91 -7.34 -9.63 7.78
C ASP A 91 -6.29 -8.96 8.69
N ALA A 92 -5.42 -8.10 8.15
CA ALA A 92 -4.35 -7.49 8.92
C ALA A 92 -4.88 -6.35 9.80
N HIS A 93 -4.37 -6.26 11.04
CA HIS A 93 -4.80 -5.24 11.99
C HIS A 93 -4.45 -3.81 11.51
N PRO A 94 -5.37 -2.83 11.59
CA PRO A 94 -5.14 -1.46 11.15
C PRO A 94 -4.03 -0.70 11.87
N VAL A 95 -3.70 -1.11 13.10
CA VAL A 95 -2.72 -0.40 13.95
C VAL A 95 -1.46 -1.23 14.22
N TYR A 96 -1.60 -2.54 14.36
CA TYR A 96 -0.50 -3.43 14.76
C TYR A 96 0.16 -3.97 13.51
N GLU A 97 1.49 -3.99 13.49
CA GLU A 97 2.23 -4.57 12.37
C GLU A 97 2.01 -6.09 12.31
N THR A 98 2.00 -6.61 11.09
CA THR A 98 1.82 -8.03 10.83
C THR A 98 3.09 -8.78 11.24
N PRO A 99 3.01 -9.74 12.18
CA PRO A 99 4.17 -10.42 12.70
C PRO A 99 4.78 -11.34 11.64
N ILE A 100 6.06 -11.65 11.81
CA ILE A 100 6.67 -12.85 11.25
C ILE A 100 6.60 -13.90 12.34
N SER A 101 5.83 -14.96 12.11
CA SER A 101 5.67 -16.05 13.06
C SER A 101 6.35 -17.32 12.56
N VAL A 102 6.97 -18.06 13.48
CA VAL A 102 7.60 -19.36 13.27
C VAL A 102 7.15 -20.32 14.38
N THR A 103 7.35 -21.62 14.17
CA THR A 103 7.13 -22.64 15.22
C THR A 103 8.39 -22.81 16.08
N PRO A 104 8.27 -23.38 17.30
CA PRO A 104 9.43 -23.71 18.15
C PRO A 104 10.50 -24.56 17.44
N ASP A 105 10.08 -25.40 16.50
CA ASP A 105 10.93 -26.33 15.76
C ASP A 105 11.58 -25.74 14.51
N THR A 106 11.19 -24.52 14.12
CA THR A 106 11.78 -23.84 12.97
C THR A 106 13.28 -23.68 13.19
N THR A 107 14.08 -23.83 12.15
CA THR A 107 15.54 -23.71 12.27
C THR A 107 15.96 -22.25 12.43
N VAL A 108 17.06 -22.01 13.15
CA VAL A 108 17.68 -20.69 13.27
C VAL A 108 18.02 -20.10 11.89
N GLY A 109 18.46 -20.94 10.94
CA GLY A 109 18.74 -20.53 9.58
C GLY A 109 17.52 -19.96 8.85
N GLU A 110 16.37 -20.63 8.95
CA GLU A 110 15.11 -20.16 8.36
C GLU A 110 14.63 -18.88 9.04
N ALA A 111 14.64 -18.83 10.37
CA ALA A 111 14.24 -17.64 11.13
C ALA A 111 15.07 -16.41 10.73
N LEU A 112 16.39 -16.54 10.66
CA LEU A 112 17.30 -15.46 10.24
C LEU A 112 17.02 -14.98 8.80
N ALA A 113 16.63 -15.87 7.89
CA ALA A 113 16.23 -15.50 6.53
C ALA A 113 14.88 -14.77 6.48
N LEU A 114 14.05 -14.91 7.51
CA LEU A 114 12.78 -14.21 7.63
C LEU A 114 12.93 -12.82 8.27
N ILE A 115 13.81 -12.63 9.25
CA ILE A 115 13.92 -11.35 10.00
C ILE A 115 13.93 -10.09 9.10
N PRO A 116 14.73 -10.00 8.02
CA PRO A 116 14.79 -8.79 7.17
C PRO A 116 13.50 -8.52 6.38
N LYS A 117 12.54 -9.45 6.38
CA LYS A 117 11.29 -9.35 5.61
C LYS A 117 10.32 -8.32 6.18
N ARG A 118 10.53 -7.85 7.42
CA ARG A 118 9.74 -6.80 8.09
C ARG A 118 10.65 -5.88 8.90
N THR A 119 10.19 -4.64 9.10
CA THR A 119 10.95 -3.57 9.78
C THR A 119 11.07 -3.76 11.28
N HIS A 120 10.24 -4.59 11.90
CA HIS A 120 10.34 -4.88 13.35
C HIS A 120 11.54 -5.76 13.71
N GLY A 121 12.24 -6.36 12.73
CA GLY A 121 13.57 -6.96 12.95
C GLY A 121 13.60 -8.20 13.85
N ALA A 122 12.49 -8.93 13.93
CA ALA A 122 12.37 -10.11 14.80
C ALA A 122 11.43 -11.15 14.20
N VAL A 123 11.50 -12.39 14.71
CA VAL A 123 10.45 -13.40 14.53
C VAL A 123 9.81 -13.72 15.88
N LEU A 124 8.50 -13.91 15.88
CA LEU A 124 7.76 -14.44 17.02
C LEU A 124 7.66 -15.96 16.91
N VAL A 125 7.94 -16.64 18.01
CA VAL A 125 7.69 -18.07 18.14
C VAL A 125 6.28 -18.25 18.64
N VAL A 126 5.44 -18.94 17.87
CA VAL A 126 4.00 -19.04 18.13
C VAL A 126 3.55 -20.51 18.07
N THR A 127 2.78 -20.92 19.07
CA THR A 127 2.10 -22.23 19.12
C THR A 127 0.64 -22.01 19.48
N ASP A 128 -0.29 -22.65 18.76
CA ASP A 128 -1.74 -22.53 18.97
C ASP A 128 -2.24 -21.07 19.02
N GLY A 129 -1.62 -20.19 18.22
CA GLY A 129 -1.94 -18.76 18.19
C GLY A 129 -1.38 -17.92 19.34
N LYS A 130 -0.62 -18.54 20.26
CA LYS A 130 -0.03 -17.89 21.44
C LYS A 130 1.45 -17.58 21.24
N PRO A 131 1.92 -16.36 21.54
CA PRO A 131 3.34 -16.03 21.43
C PRO A 131 4.11 -16.64 22.63
N LEU A 132 5.10 -17.49 22.34
CA LEU A 132 5.93 -18.18 23.32
C LEU A 132 7.29 -17.51 23.55
N GLY A 133 7.77 -16.78 22.55
CA GLY A 133 9.04 -16.09 22.62
C GLY A 133 9.32 -15.26 21.38
N VAL A 134 10.42 -14.53 21.42
CA VAL A 134 10.91 -13.70 20.32
C VAL A 134 12.36 -14.04 20.03
N MET A 135 12.73 -14.03 18.76
CA MET A 135 14.11 -14.15 18.32
C MET A 135 14.46 -13.00 17.38
N THR A 136 15.59 -12.36 17.65
CA THR A 136 16.21 -11.33 16.84
C THR A 136 17.48 -11.85 16.15
N GLU A 137 18.06 -11.05 15.26
CA GLU A 137 19.30 -11.42 14.57
C GLU A 137 20.47 -11.64 15.55
N ARG A 138 20.48 -10.91 16.67
CA ARG A 138 21.48 -11.04 17.73
C ARG A 138 21.45 -12.43 18.37
N ASP A 139 20.27 -12.99 18.59
CA ASP A 139 20.09 -14.28 19.26
C ASP A 139 20.60 -15.45 18.41
N GLY A 140 20.60 -15.29 17.08
CA GLY A 140 21.15 -16.27 16.14
C GLY A 140 22.65 -16.09 15.85
N THR A 141 23.31 -15.09 16.42
CA THR A 141 24.72 -14.82 16.14
C THR A 141 25.61 -15.86 16.83
N GLY A 142 26.41 -16.59 16.04
CA GLY A 142 27.30 -17.64 16.54
C GLY A 142 26.59 -18.96 16.87
N VAL A 143 25.31 -19.08 16.53
CA VAL A 143 24.50 -20.29 16.72
C VAL A 143 24.52 -21.13 15.43
N ASP A 144 24.51 -22.46 15.58
CA ASP A 144 24.36 -23.39 14.46
C ASP A 144 23.04 -23.09 13.70
N ARG A 145 23.11 -23.04 12.37
CA ARG A 145 21.93 -22.76 11.52
C ARG A 145 20.86 -23.85 11.59
N PHE A 146 21.23 -25.07 12.02
CA PHE A 146 20.34 -26.21 12.20
C PHE A 146 19.76 -26.31 13.62
N ALA A 147 20.25 -25.51 14.57
CA ALA A 147 19.63 -25.42 15.90
C ALA A 147 18.18 -24.93 15.77
N GLN A 148 17.32 -25.34 16.70
CA GLN A 148 15.92 -24.94 16.69
C GLN A 148 15.73 -23.60 17.42
N VAL A 149 14.78 -22.79 16.96
CA VAL A 149 14.57 -21.44 17.49
C VAL A 149 14.23 -21.45 18.99
N HIS A 150 13.53 -22.48 19.48
CA HIS A 150 13.17 -22.56 20.90
C HIS A 150 14.38 -22.68 21.85
N GLU A 151 15.55 -23.10 21.34
CA GLU A 151 16.79 -23.22 22.12
C GLU A 151 17.45 -21.85 22.37
N VAL A 152 17.11 -20.83 21.56
CA VAL A 152 17.79 -19.52 21.57
C VAL A 152 16.85 -18.32 21.70
N MET A 153 15.54 -18.52 21.58
CA MET A 153 14.56 -17.44 21.72
C MET A 153 14.55 -16.85 23.13
N THR A 154 14.21 -15.56 23.22
CA THR A 154 13.87 -14.92 24.49
C THR A 154 12.43 -15.26 24.86
N THR A 155 12.22 -15.89 26.02
CA THR A 155 10.90 -16.27 26.56
C THR A 155 10.32 -15.22 27.50
N ASP A 156 11.17 -14.50 28.25
CA ASP A 156 10.78 -13.37 29.08
C ASP A 156 10.66 -12.11 28.19
N MET A 157 9.51 -11.99 27.53
CA MET A 157 9.22 -10.87 26.63
C MET A 157 8.05 -10.04 27.15
N LEU A 158 8.17 -8.72 27.01
CA LEU A 158 7.04 -7.81 27.20
C LEU A 158 5.96 -8.14 26.17
N SER A 159 4.76 -8.46 26.65
CA SER A 159 3.54 -8.51 25.83
C SER A 159 2.63 -7.35 26.21
N LEU A 160 1.90 -6.82 25.24
CA LEU A 160 0.96 -5.71 25.45
C LEU A 160 -0.47 -6.17 25.19
N GLU A 161 -1.41 -5.72 26.01
CA GLU A 161 -2.83 -6.04 25.83
C GLU A 161 -3.44 -5.21 24.69
N ALA A 162 -4.35 -5.84 23.96
CA ALA A 162 -5.18 -5.21 22.93
C ALA A 162 -5.93 -4.00 23.50
N GLY A 163 -6.06 -2.95 22.69
CA GLY A 163 -6.71 -1.71 23.11
C GLY A 163 -5.81 -0.76 23.92
N THR A 164 -4.58 -1.14 24.27
CA THR A 164 -3.61 -0.19 24.85
C THR A 164 -3.35 0.95 23.86
N GLY A 165 -3.48 2.21 24.30
CA GLY A 165 -3.27 3.37 23.43
C GLY A 165 -1.83 3.48 22.93
N ALA A 166 -1.63 3.97 21.70
CA ALA A 166 -0.31 4.07 21.09
C ALA A 166 0.76 4.81 21.94
N PRO A 167 0.46 5.92 22.65
CA PRO A 167 1.42 6.54 23.57
C PRO A 167 1.84 5.60 24.72
N ALA A 168 0.90 4.87 25.31
CA ALA A 168 1.18 3.94 26.40
C ALA A 168 1.99 2.72 25.92
N MET A 169 1.72 2.23 24.70
CA MET A 169 2.55 1.19 24.06
C MET A 169 3.99 1.67 23.88
N PHE A 170 4.19 2.90 23.38
CA PHE A 170 5.51 3.50 23.21
C PHE A 170 6.26 3.61 24.53
N ASP A 171 5.61 4.12 25.58
CA ASP A 171 6.21 4.28 26.90
C ASP A 171 6.57 2.93 27.55
N ALA A 172 5.74 1.90 27.36
CA ALA A 172 6.01 0.55 27.84
C ALA A 172 7.27 -0.05 27.18
N LEU A 173 7.38 0.05 25.85
CA LEU A 173 8.56 -0.39 25.10
C LEU A 173 9.83 0.35 25.55
N CYS A 174 9.75 1.69 25.72
CA CYS A 174 10.87 2.50 26.19
C CYS A 174 11.31 2.13 27.60
N ARG A 175 10.36 1.93 28.52
CA ARG A 175 10.66 1.55 29.91
C ARG A 175 11.36 0.19 30.00
N GLN A 176 10.93 -0.76 29.18
CA GLN A 176 11.55 -2.09 29.09
C GLN A 176 12.76 -2.15 28.17
N HIS A 177 13.13 -1.02 27.53
CA HIS A 177 14.27 -0.94 26.61
C HIS A 177 14.22 -1.95 25.47
N VAL A 178 13.02 -2.26 24.96
CA VAL A 178 12.79 -3.16 23.84
C VAL A 178 12.30 -2.41 22.60
N ASP A 179 12.63 -2.91 21.41
CA ASP A 179 12.25 -2.30 20.14
C ASP A 179 10.84 -2.67 19.66
N MET A 180 10.36 -3.82 20.10
CA MET A 180 9.06 -4.38 19.73
C MET A 180 8.46 -5.21 20.87
N ALA A 181 7.13 -5.39 20.82
CA ALA A 181 6.37 -6.30 21.69
C ALA A 181 5.25 -6.96 20.87
N PRO A 182 4.93 -8.25 21.10
CA PRO A 182 3.65 -8.80 20.66
C PRO A 182 2.49 -8.06 21.34
N VAL A 183 1.39 -7.93 20.60
CA VAL A 183 0.11 -7.46 21.12
C VAL A 183 -0.86 -8.64 21.14
N VAL A 184 -1.46 -8.89 22.29
CA VAL A 184 -2.32 -10.04 22.55
C VAL A 184 -3.72 -9.62 22.99
N ASP A 185 -4.72 -10.44 22.68
CA ASP A 185 -6.05 -10.38 23.29
C ASP A 185 -6.26 -11.66 24.11
N GLY A 186 -6.06 -11.54 25.43
CA GLY A 186 -5.83 -12.70 26.28
C GLY A 186 -4.57 -13.45 25.83
N ASP A 187 -4.73 -14.69 25.37
CA ASP A 187 -3.60 -15.48 24.88
C ASP A 187 -3.39 -15.37 23.36
N ALA A 188 -4.32 -14.76 22.62
CA ALA A 188 -4.30 -14.76 21.16
C ALA A 188 -3.43 -13.62 20.61
N LEU A 189 -2.47 -13.95 19.74
CA LEU A 189 -1.63 -12.96 19.06
C LEU A 189 -2.43 -12.16 18.02
N LEU A 190 -2.52 -10.84 18.21
CA LEU A 190 -3.12 -9.92 17.23
C LEU A 190 -2.11 -9.28 16.29
N GLY A 191 -0.88 -9.08 16.76
CA GLY A 191 0.20 -8.51 15.94
C GLY A 191 1.40 -8.10 16.75
N VAL A 192 2.24 -7.22 16.19
CA VAL A 192 3.37 -6.62 16.90
C VAL A 192 3.30 -5.11 16.84
N VAL A 193 3.84 -4.46 17.87
CA VAL A 193 4.07 -3.02 17.87
C VAL A 193 5.55 -2.75 18.05
N THR A 194 6.05 -1.75 17.32
CA THR A 194 7.41 -1.22 17.47
C THR A 194 7.35 0.19 18.04
N ARG A 195 8.45 0.70 18.60
CA ARG A 195 8.52 2.11 19.07
C ARG A 195 8.14 3.09 17.96
N THR A 196 8.74 2.92 16.78
CA THR A 196 8.43 3.72 15.58
C THR A 196 7.00 3.50 15.11
N GLY A 197 6.48 2.27 15.19
CA GLY A 197 5.12 1.91 14.82
C GLY A 197 4.10 2.65 15.68
N ALA A 198 4.25 2.58 17.01
CA ALA A 198 3.40 3.27 17.98
C ALA A 198 3.42 4.79 17.76
N LEU A 199 4.60 5.40 17.61
CA LEU A 199 4.72 6.83 17.31
C LEU A 199 4.02 7.21 16.01
N ARG A 200 4.24 6.45 14.93
CA ARG A 200 3.61 6.76 13.64
C ARG A 200 2.08 6.61 13.67
N SER A 201 1.54 5.74 14.53
CA SER A 201 0.09 5.58 14.70
C SER A 201 -0.57 6.75 15.44
N THR A 202 0.20 7.70 16.00
CA THR A 202 -0.34 8.98 16.48
C THR A 202 -0.27 10.10 15.44
N ILE A 203 0.41 9.86 14.32
CA ILE A 203 0.63 10.85 13.25
C ILE A 203 -0.22 10.53 12.02
N TYR A 204 -0.31 9.25 11.64
CA TYR A 204 -1.01 8.80 10.45
C TYR A 204 -2.34 8.14 10.80
N THR A 205 -3.37 8.49 10.04
CA THR A 205 -4.67 7.80 10.06
C THR A 205 -4.64 6.68 9.02
N PRO A 206 -4.92 5.42 9.37
CA PRO A 206 -4.99 4.33 8.39
C PRO A 206 -6.03 4.58 7.29
N ALA A 207 -5.71 4.16 6.07
CA ALA A 207 -6.62 4.11 4.92
C ALA A 207 -7.43 2.82 5.00
N LEU A 208 -8.72 2.94 5.30
CA LEU A 208 -9.63 1.82 5.58
C LEU A 208 -10.85 1.84 4.66
N ASP A 209 -11.38 0.65 4.37
CA ASP A 209 -12.70 0.50 3.76
C ASP A 209 -13.83 0.73 4.79
N ALA A 210 -15.07 0.64 4.32
CA ALA A 210 -16.25 0.83 5.15
C ALA A 210 -16.39 -0.19 6.30
N ASP A 211 -15.72 -1.34 6.21
CA ASP A 211 -15.70 -2.38 7.25
C ASP A 211 -14.54 -2.17 8.24
N GLY A 212 -13.74 -1.11 8.09
CA GLY A 212 -12.59 -0.84 8.93
C GLY A 212 -11.35 -1.67 8.59
N ARG A 213 -11.28 -2.25 7.39
CA ARG A 213 -10.14 -3.06 6.92
C ARG A 213 -9.23 -2.26 6.01
N LEU A 214 -7.94 -2.59 5.99
CA LEU A 214 -6.94 -1.88 5.18
C LEU A 214 -7.30 -1.86 3.69
N LEU A 215 -7.10 -0.69 3.05
CA LEU A 215 -7.32 -0.51 1.62
C LEU A 215 -6.25 -1.22 0.78
N VAL A 216 -6.68 -1.82 -0.33
CA VAL A 216 -5.80 -2.44 -1.33
C VAL A 216 -6.42 -2.38 -2.72
N GLY A 217 -5.64 -1.92 -3.70
CA GLY A 217 -6.02 -1.90 -5.10
C GLY A 217 -5.49 -3.10 -5.87
N ALA A 218 -6.01 -3.32 -7.07
CA ALA A 218 -5.50 -4.31 -8.02
C ALA A 218 -5.55 -3.77 -9.45
N ALA A 219 -4.50 -4.06 -10.22
CA ALA A 219 -4.39 -3.61 -11.60
C ALA A 219 -5.00 -4.64 -12.56
N VAL A 220 -5.62 -4.15 -13.62
CA VAL A 220 -6.20 -4.94 -14.71
C VAL A 220 -5.59 -4.47 -16.02
N GLY A 221 -5.07 -5.41 -16.80
CA GLY A 221 -4.64 -5.13 -18.16
C GLY A 221 -5.81 -4.96 -19.11
N ILE A 222 -5.52 -4.45 -20.31
CA ILE A 222 -6.54 -4.25 -21.35
C ILE A 222 -6.66 -5.45 -22.32
N ASN A 223 -6.00 -6.57 -22.03
CA ASN A 223 -5.89 -7.72 -22.93
C ASN A 223 -6.52 -8.98 -22.32
N GLY A 224 -7.01 -9.87 -23.18
CA GLY A 224 -7.69 -11.11 -22.77
C GLY A 224 -9.09 -10.83 -22.22
N ASP A 225 -9.49 -11.61 -21.21
CA ASP A 225 -10.77 -11.44 -20.51
C ASP A 225 -10.67 -10.37 -19.42
N VAL A 226 -10.85 -9.10 -19.82
CA VAL A 226 -10.82 -7.95 -18.91
C VAL A 226 -12.03 -7.95 -17.97
N GLY A 227 -13.21 -8.28 -18.50
CA GLY A 227 -14.46 -8.30 -17.75
C GLY A 227 -14.45 -9.34 -16.64
N GLY A 228 -14.06 -10.58 -16.94
CA GLY A 228 -13.95 -11.66 -15.95
C GLY A 228 -12.94 -11.31 -14.85
N LYS A 229 -11.77 -10.78 -15.21
CA LYS A 229 -10.76 -10.35 -14.23
C LYS A 229 -11.27 -9.22 -13.33
N ALA A 230 -11.92 -8.20 -13.90
CA ALA A 230 -12.45 -7.09 -13.12
C ALA A 230 -13.53 -7.57 -12.13
N ALA A 231 -14.46 -8.42 -12.59
CA ALA A 231 -15.50 -9.01 -11.75
C ALA A 231 -14.90 -9.84 -10.61
N GLU A 232 -13.89 -10.66 -10.89
CA GLU A 232 -13.24 -11.48 -9.88
C GLU A 232 -12.51 -10.63 -8.83
N LEU A 233 -11.82 -9.56 -9.24
CA LEU A 233 -11.14 -8.64 -8.31
C LEU A 233 -12.13 -7.88 -7.42
N LEU A 234 -13.29 -7.49 -7.94
CA LEU A 234 -14.38 -6.91 -7.15
C LEU A 234 -14.90 -7.92 -6.12
N GLN A 235 -15.13 -9.17 -6.51
CA GLN A 235 -15.57 -10.24 -5.60
C GLN A 235 -14.54 -10.56 -4.51
N ILE A 236 -13.25 -10.51 -4.84
CA ILE A 236 -12.14 -10.71 -3.90
C ILE A 236 -12.08 -9.57 -2.85
N GLY A 237 -12.64 -8.41 -3.15
CA GLY A 237 -12.68 -7.25 -2.26
C GLY A 237 -11.60 -6.20 -2.53
N ALA A 238 -11.11 -6.08 -3.76
CA ALA A 238 -10.26 -4.95 -4.14
C ALA A 238 -11.02 -3.62 -4.02
N ASP A 239 -10.41 -2.61 -3.39
CA ASP A 239 -11.05 -1.32 -3.11
C ASP A 239 -10.75 -0.27 -4.19
N LEU A 240 -9.88 -0.61 -5.14
CA LEU A 240 -9.48 0.24 -6.26
C LEU A 240 -9.15 -0.67 -7.45
N LEU A 241 -9.74 -0.41 -8.60
CA LEU A 241 -9.34 -1.06 -9.85
C LEU A 241 -8.48 -0.10 -10.66
N VAL A 242 -7.30 -0.57 -11.11
CA VAL A 242 -6.41 0.23 -11.95
C VAL A 242 -6.28 -0.40 -13.33
N VAL A 243 -7.04 0.11 -14.29
CA VAL A 243 -6.98 -0.32 -15.69
C VAL A 243 -5.75 0.31 -16.34
N ASP A 244 -4.70 -0.50 -16.52
CA ASP A 244 -3.35 0.01 -16.77
C ASP A 244 -2.73 -0.54 -18.06
N THR A 245 -2.25 0.38 -18.89
CA THR A 245 -1.46 0.11 -20.08
C THR A 245 -0.50 1.27 -20.36
N ALA A 246 0.56 1.02 -21.13
CA ALA A 246 1.57 2.04 -21.44
C ALA A 246 0.99 3.27 -22.18
N HIS A 247 0.01 3.06 -23.06
CA HIS A 247 -0.70 4.11 -23.79
C HIS A 247 -2.20 3.95 -23.60
N GLY A 248 -2.76 4.66 -22.61
CA GLY A 248 -4.17 4.56 -22.24
C GLY A 248 -5.12 5.19 -23.24
N HIS A 249 -4.68 6.18 -24.03
CA HIS A 249 -5.52 6.86 -25.01
C HIS A 249 -5.59 6.08 -26.33
N GLN A 250 -6.11 4.86 -26.28
CA GLN A 250 -6.31 3.96 -27.43
C GLN A 250 -7.73 3.39 -27.42
N ASP A 251 -8.29 3.10 -28.59
CA ASP A 251 -9.67 2.61 -28.77
C ASP A 251 -10.00 1.45 -27.82
N LYS A 252 -9.09 0.48 -27.72
CA LYS A 252 -9.28 -0.68 -26.84
C LYS A 252 -9.52 -0.29 -25.37
N MET A 253 -8.85 0.73 -24.85
CA MET A 253 -9.08 1.22 -23.49
C MET A 253 -10.47 1.86 -23.38
N LEU A 254 -10.85 2.68 -24.37
CA LEU A 254 -12.15 3.34 -24.41
C LEU A 254 -13.30 2.35 -24.53
N ASP A 255 -13.09 1.23 -25.24
CA ASP A 255 -14.07 0.16 -25.38
C ASP A 255 -14.28 -0.64 -24.08
N ILE A 256 -13.23 -0.85 -23.28
CA ILE A 256 -13.32 -1.68 -22.06
C ILE A 256 -13.79 -0.90 -20.82
N LEU A 257 -13.55 0.41 -20.74
CA LEU A 257 -13.90 1.17 -19.55
C LEU A 257 -15.41 1.16 -19.25
N PRO A 258 -16.30 1.27 -20.24
CA PRO A 258 -17.74 1.12 -20.01
C PRO A 258 -18.11 -0.24 -19.41
N LEU A 259 -17.45 -1.32 -19.85
CA LEU A 259 -17.65 -2.66 -19.31
C LEU A 259 -17.21 -2.75 -17.84
N VAL A 260 -16.00 -2.29 -17.52
CA VAL A 260 -15.47 -2.31 -16.15
C VAL A 260 -16.34 -1.46 -15.22
N ARG A 261 -16.76 -0.27 -15.68
CA ARG A 261 -17.69 0.59 -14.95
C ARG A 261 -19.03 -0.09 -14.69
N ALA A 262 -19.62 -0.74 -15.70
CA ALA A 262 -20.89 -1.45 -15.53
C ALA A 262 -20.79 -2.56 -14.46
N LEU A 263 -19.72 -3.36 -14.50
CA LEU A 263 -19.46 -4.40 -13.49
C LEU A 263 -19.27 -3.80 -12.09
N ARG A 264 -18.56 -2.67 -11.99
CA ARG A 264 -18.39 -1.92 -10.73
C ARG A 264 -19.72 -1.42 -10.20
N ASP A 265 -20.56 -0.84 -11.05
CA ASP A 265 -21.86 -0.28 -10.67
C ASP A 265 -22.85 -1.39 -10.24
N GLU A 266 -22.80 -2.56 -10.89
CA GLU A 266 -23.53 -3.76 -10.47
C GLU A 266 -23.05 -4.24 -9.09
N HIS A 267 -21.72 -4.37 -8.91
CA HIS A 267 -21.15 -4.72 -7.62
C HIS A 267 -21.58 -3.74 -6.52
N ALA A 268 -21.49 -2.43 -6.78
CA ALA A 268 -21.89 -1.40 -5.84
C ALA A 268 -23.38 -1.47 -5.50
N SER A 269 -24.24 -1.79 -6.48
CA SER A 269 -25.68 -1.99 -6.25
C SER A 269 -25.97 -3.22 -5.39
N ALA A 270 -25.16 -4.28 -5.53
CA ALA A 270 -25.31 -5.53 -4.79
C ALA A 270 -24.73 -5.46 -3.36
N THR A 271 -23.64 -4.73 -3.16
CA THR A 271 -22.89 -4.72 -1.89
C THR A 271 -22.99 -3.39 -1.13
N GLY A 272 -23.48 -2.34 -1.76
CA GLY A 272 -23.42 -0.96 -1.25
C GLY A 272 -22.01 -0.34 -1.35
N ARG A 273 -21.04 -1.03 -1.95
CA ARG A 273 -19.63 -0.59 -1.98
C ARG A 273 -19.23 -0.08 -3.36
N HIS A 274 -19.03 1.22 -3.47
CA HIS A 274 -18.47 1.83 -4.68
C HIS A 274 -16.95 1.66 -4.69
N VAL A 275 -16.42 1.07 -5.77
CA VAL A 275 -14.98 0.85 -5.98
C VAL A 275 -14.51 1.78 -7.09
N PRO A 276 -13.61 2.75 -6.86
CA PRO A 276 -13.12 3.63 -7.92
C PRO A 276 -12.37 2.88 -9.02
N VAL A 277 -12.52 3.35 -10.25
CA VAL A 277 -11.85 2.85 -11.45
C VAL A 277 -10.85 3.90 -11.92
N VAL A 278 -9.57 3.57 -11.82
CA VAL A 278 -8.45 4.36 -12.35
C VAL A 278 -8.14 3.87 -13.75
N ALA A 279 -7.91 4.79 -14.69
CA ALA A 279 -7.47 4.45 -16.05
C ALA A 279 -6.24 5.25 -16.48
N GLY A 280 -5.33 4.61 -17.20
CA GLY A 280 -4.17 5.28 -17.76
C GLY A 280 -3.24 4.36 -18.55
N ASN A 281 -2.10 4.86 -19.05
CA ASN A 281 -1.58 6.21 -18.83
C ASN A 281 -1.85 7.19 -19.97
N VAL A 282 -2.10 8.45 -19.64
CA VAL A 282 -2.24 9.56 -20.61
C VAL A 282 -1.34 10.74 -20.25
N VAL A 283 -1.15 11.65 -21.21
CA VAL A 283 -0.34 12.88 -21.04
C VAL A 283 -0.97 14.09 -21.73
N SER A 284 -2.20 13.97 -22.22
CA SER A 284 -2.91 15.01 -22.98
C SER A 284 -4.28 15.29 -22.35
N ALA A 285 -4.73 16.53 -22.45
CA ALA A 285 -6.05 16.92 -21.98
C ALA A 285 -7.16 16.10 -22.67
N GLN A 286 -7.05 15.88 -23.98
CA GLN A 286 -8.00 15.06 -24.72
C GLN A 286 -8.04 13.61 -24.20
N GLY A 287 -6.88 12.99 -23.97
CA GLY A 287 -6.83 11.63 -23.42
C GLY A 287 -7.44 11.55 -22.02
N THR A 288 -7.22 12.57 -21.19
CA THR A 288 -7.88 12.67 -19.88
C THR A 288 -9.40 12.74 -20.02
N HIS A 289 -9.93 13.62 -20.88
CA HIS A 289 -11.36 13.75 -21.11
C HIS A 289 -11.98 12.45 -21.66
N ASP A 290 -11.36 11.85 -22.67
CA ASP A 290 -11.89 10.63 -23.30
C ASP A 290 -11.94 9.46 -22.32
N LEU A 291 -10.95 9.32 -21.42
CA LEU A 291 -10.98 8.28 -20.38
C LEU A 291 -12.06 8.52 -19.32
N LEU A 292 -12.25 9.77 -18.89
CA LEU A 292 -13.32 10.13 -17.96
C LEU A 292 -14.70 9.88 -18.58
N ASP A 293 -14.91 10.31 -19.83
CA ASP A 293 -16.15 10.12 -20.57
C ASP A 293 -16.44 8.63 -20.81
N ALA A 294 -15.41 7.82 -21.05
CA ALA A 294 -15.52 6.36 -21.17
C ALA A 294 -15.83 5.65 -19.84
N GLY A 295 -15.69 6.33 -18.69
CA GLY A 295 -16.14 5.82 -17.39
C GLY A 295 -15.05 5.59 -16.34
N ALA A 296 -13.84 6.12 -16.52
CA ALA A 296 -12.88 6.20 -15.43
C ALA A 296 -13.33 7.26 -14.40
N ASP A 297 -13.13 6.97 -13.10
CA ASP A 297 -13.33 7.97 -12.04
C ASP A 297 -12.04 8.78 -11.81
N ILE A 298 -10.87 8.16 -12.04
CA ILE A 298 -9.55 8.73 -11.80
C ILE A 298 -8.65 8.48 -13.01
N VAL A 299 -7.86 9.47 -13.42
CA VAL A 299 -6.92 9.35 -14.54
C VAL A 299 -5.47 9.28 -14.05
N LYS A 300 -4.75 8.23 -14.47
CA LYS A 300 -3.31 8.06 -14.18
C LYS A 300 -2.48 8.73 -15.28
N VAL A 301 -1.70 9.75 -14.89
CA VAL A 301 -0.96 10.62 -15.82
C VAL A 301 0.52 10.26 -15.87
N GLY A 302 1.06 10.10 -17.08
CA GLY A 302 2.50 10.04 -17.33
C GLY A 302 2.92 8.95 -18.32
N VAL A 303 3.61 9.34 -19.39
CA VAL A 303 4.18 8.42 -20.37
C VAL A 303 5.68 8.71 -20.50
N GLY A 304 6.49 7.73 -20.11
CA GLY A 304 7.95 7.81 -20.13
C GLY A 304 8.69 8.52 -18.98
N PRO A 305 8.10 9.07 -17.89
CA PRO A 305 8.86 9.77 -16.85
C PRO A 305 9.49 8.82 -15.82
N GLY A 306 9.10 7.54 -15.80
CA GLY A 306 9.51 6.59 -14.77
C GLY A 306 11.01 6.31 -14.82
N ALA A 307 11.65 6.17 -13.65
CA ALA A 307 13.10 6.00 -13.53
C ALA A 307 13.66 4.80 -14.32
N MET A 308 12.91 3.70 -14.38
CA MET A 308 13.27 2.49 -15.14
C MET A 308 12.58 2.42 -16.52
N CYS A 309 11.83 3.44 -16.90
CA CYS A 309 11.05 3.44 -18.13
C CYS A 309 11.93 3.79 -19.34
N THR A 310 11.99 2.92 -20.34
CA THR A 310 12.78 3.14 -21.56
C THR A 310 11.95 3.68 -22.73
N THR A 311 10.65 3.91 -22.55
CA THR A 311 9.71 4.30 -23.62
C THR A 311 10.23 5.49 -24.44
N ARG A 312 10.69 6.56 -23.81
CA ARG A 312 11.22 7.74 -24.53
C ARG A 312 12.46 7.41 -25.35
N MET A 313 13.36 6.59 -24.81
CA MET A 313 14.60 6.19 -25.49
C MET A 313 14.33 5.27 -26.68
N MET A 314 13.35 4.36 -26.55
CA MET A 314 13.07 3.35 -27.58
C MET A 314 12.09 3.83 -28.65
N THR A 315 11.16 4.73 -28.30
CA THR A 315 10.04 5.10 -29.20
C THR A 315 10.01 6.58 -29.54
N GLY A 316 10.75 7.43 -28.82
CA GLY A 316 10.62 8.89 -28.93
C GLY A 316 9.32 9.45 -28.36
N VAL A 317 8.45 8.62 -27.76
CA VAL A 317 7.14 9.02 -27.25
C VAL A 317 7.19 9.30 -25.75
N GLY A 318 6.59 10.42 -25.34
CA GLY A 318 6.40 10.81 -23.95
C GLY A 318 6.16 12.31 -23.83
N ARG A 319 5.91 12.78 -22.60
CA ARG A 319 5.76 14.21 -22.30
C ARG A 319 6.41 14.55 -20.96
N PRO A 320 7.14 15.67 -20.82
CA PRO A 320 7.65 16.14 -19.53
C PRO A 320 6.54 16.19 -18.47
N GLN A 321 6.81 15.63 -17.28
CA GLN A 321 5.75 15.21 -16.36
C GLN A 321 5.04 16.37 -15.65
N PHE A 322 5.66 17.53 -15.52
CA PHE A 322 5.00 18.69 -14.90
C PHE A 322 3.97 19.31 -15.86
N SER A 323 4.24 19.26 -17.17
CA SER A 323 3.31 19.69 -18.21
C SER A 323 2.22 18.67 -18.55
N ALA A 324 2.54 17.37 -18.41
CA ALA A 324 1.62 16.26 -18.65
C ALA A 324 0.38 16.34 -17.76
#